data_AF-A0ABD3CXH4-F1
#
_entry.id   AF-A0ABD3CXH4-F1
#
_cell.length_a   1.000
_cell.length_b   1.000
_cell.length_c   1.000
_cell.angle_alpha   90.00
_cell.angle_beta   90.00
_cell.angle_gamma   90.00
#
_symmetry.space_group_name_H-M   'P 1'
#
loop_
_entity.id
_entity.type
_entity.pdbx_description
1 polymer ?
#
loop_
_entity_poly.entity_id
_entity_poly.type
_entity_poly.pdbx_seq_one_letter_code
_entity_poly.pdbx_strand_id
1 'polypeptide(L)'
;MVSRAALLLRATPMLFSFRNSAYPKTPVQIKRFYTAKSILEPPNVARLAETARISLTPQQVEEFGPKISQVIDCNTEGDNLRDDEPEIFDNRDAIIAAVPIYEDPYIKVPKVLNKE
;
A
#
# COMPACT_ATOMS: atom_id res chain seq x y z
N MET A 1 -24.49 79.00 -19.66
CA MET A 1 -23.68 78.23 -20.61
C MET A 1 -22.47 77.66 -19.87
N VAL A 2 -22.44 76.33 -19.77
CA VAL A 2 -21.30 75.42 -19.54
C VAL A 2 -20.53 75.51 -18.20
N SER A 3 -21.00 74.70 -17.23
CA SER A 3 -20.23 74.21 -16.07
C SER A 3 -19.11 73.27 -16.52
N ARG A 4 -17.89 73.49 -16.00
CA ARG A 4 -16.77 72.55 -16.14
C ARG A 4 -16.77 71.57 -14.97
N ALA A 5 -17.27 70.36 -15.22
CA ALA A 5 -17.22 69.25 -14.27
C ALA A 5 -15.80 68.66 -14.24
N ALA A 6 -15.19 68.64 -13.05
CA ALA A 6 -13.97 67.87 -12.79
C ALA A 6 -14.37 66.46 -12.31
N LEU A 7 -14.17 65.45 -13.15
CA LEU A 7 -14.34 64.05 -12.76
C LEU A 7 -13.09 63.57 -12.03
N LEU A 8 -13.17 63.50 -10.70
CA LEU A 8 -12.20 62.76 -9.89
C LEU A 8 -12.58 61.27 -9.90
N LEU A 9 -11.73 60.48 -10.57
CA LEU A 9 -11.78 59.04 -10.65
C LEU A 9 -11.50 58.44 -9.26
N ARG A 10 -12.54 57.99 -8.55
CA ARG A 10 -12.39 57.23 -7.31
C ARG A 10 -12.19 55.76 -7.67
N ALA A 11 -10.97 55.27 -7.53
CA ALA A 11 -10.66 53.84 -7.59
C ALA A 11 -11.07 53.16 -6.27
N THR A 12 -12.12 52.36 -6.29
CA THR A 12 -12.46 51.42 -5.23
C THR A 12 -11.69 50.11 -5.47
N PRO A 13 -10.85 49.62 -4.54
CA PRO A 13 -10.30 48.28 -4.67
C PRO A 13 -11.43 47.27 -4.50
N MET A 14 -11.67 46.49 -5.55
CA MET A 14 -12.55 45.33 -5.56
C MET A 14 -11.95 44.32 -4.58
N LEU A 15 -12.48 44.28 -3.35
CA LEU A 15 -12.14 43.24 -2.37
C LEU A 15 -12.66 41.91 -2.90
N PHE A 16 -11.74 41.07 -3.39
CA PHE A 16 -12.02 39.66 -3.66
C PHE A 16 -12.27 38.96 -2.31
N SER A 17 -13.54 38.77 -1.98
CA SER A 17 -13.94 37.88 -0.90
C SER A 17 -13.66 36.44 -1.31
N PHE A 18 -12.59 35.85 -0.80
CA PHE A 18 -12.43 34.39 -0.83
C PHE A 18 -13.56 33.77 -0.01
N ARG A 19 -14.55 33.22 -0.70
CA ARG A 19 -15.64 32.48 -0.08
C ARG A 19 -15.13 31.08 0.22
N ASN A 20 -14.68 30.85 1.44
CA ASN A 20 -14.43 29.48 1.93
C ASN A 20 -15.76 28.71 1.85
N SER A 21 -15.85 27.75 0.94
CA SER A 21 -17.02 26.87 0.86
C SER A 21 -16.98 25.90 2.03
N ALA A 22 -17.79 26.19 3.06
CA ALA A 22 -18.06 25.25 4.12
C ALA A 22 -18.92 24.10 3.57
N TYR A 23 -18.28 23.02 3.15
CA TYR A 23 -18.99 21.75 3.00
C TYR A 23 -19.44 21.29 4.40
N PRO A 24 -20.73 20.99 4.63
CA PRO A 24 -21.12 20.33 5.85
C PRO A 24 -20.52 18.91 5.80
N LYS A 25 -19.45 18.69 6.55
CA LYS A 25 -19.00 17.34 6.90
C LYS A 25 -20.06 16.77 7.83
N THR A 26 -21.10 16.16 7.27
CA THR A 26 -21.94 15.27 8.05
C THR A 26 -21.03 14.13 8.50
N PRO A 27 -20.94 13.82 9.80
CA PRO A 27 -20.37 12.56 10.21
C PRO A 27 -21.33 11.49 9.71
N VAL A 28 -21.05 10.95 8.52
CA VAL A 28 -21.58 9.65 8.14
C VAL A 28 -21.05 8.71 9.22
N GLN A 29 -21.90 8.36 10.17
CA GLN A 29 -21.65 7.27 11.09
C GLN A 29 -21.64 6.01 10.24
N ILE A 30 -20.49 5.73 9.64
CA ILE A 30 -20.19 4.42 9.09
C ILE A 30 -20.21 3.51 10.32
N LYS A 31 -21.36 2.88 10.56
CA LYS A 31 -21.48 1.75 11.47
C LYS A 31 -20.60 0.66 10.87
N ARG A 32 -19.31 0.74 11.14
CA ARG A 32 -18.37 -0.31 10.79
C ARG A 32 -18.78 -1.49 11.67
N PHE A 33 -19.42 -2.48 11.06
CA PHE A 33 -19.77 -3.74 11.69
C PHE A 33 -18.48 -4.51 11.97
N TYR A 34 -17.74 -4.16 13.03
CA TYR A 34 -16.64 -5.00 13.50
C TYR A 34 -17.15 -5.96 14.56
N THR A 35 -17.87 -6.96 14.10
CA THR A 35 -17.95 -8.24 14.79
C THR A 35 -17.92 -9.36 13.77
N ALA A 36 -16.94 -9.30 12.86
CA ALA A 36 -16.48 -10.52 12.20
C ALA A 36 -15.40 -11.12 13.10
N LYS A 37 -15.82 -11.76 14.21
CA LYS A 37 -15.03 -12.90 14.70
C LYS A 37 -14.99 -13.84 13.50
N SER A 38 -13.84 -13.92 12.87
CA SER A 38 -13.66 -14.63 11.63
C SER A 38 -13.98 -16.10 11.91
N ILE A 39 -15.16 -16.57 11.49
CA ILE A 39 -15.47 -18.01 11.40
C ILE A 39 -14.69 -18.54 10.18
N LEU A 40 -13.39 -18.26 10.14
CA LEU A 40 -12.50 -18.81 9.15
C LEU A 40 -12.16 -20.19 9.67
N GLU A 41 -12.40 -21.18 8.83
CA GLU A 41 -11.87 -22.51 9.03
C GLU A 41 -10.37 -22.39 9.35
N PRO A 42 -9.84 -23.13 10.34
CA PRO A 42 -8.43 -23.10 10.66
C PRO A 42 -7.59 -23.23 9.39
N PRO A 43 -6.56 -22.40 9.21
CA PRO A 43 -5.78 -22.38 7.98
C PRO A 43 -5.13 -23.75 7.74
N ASN A 44 -5.30 -24.29 6.53
CA ASN A 44 -4.65 -25.53 6.15
C ASN A 44 -3.14 -25.27 5.90
N VAL A 45 -2.31 -25.65 6.88
CA VAL A 45 -0.85 -25.44 6.85
C VAL A 45 -0.17 -26.11 5.65
N ALA A 46 -0.64 -27.27 5.21
CA ALA A 46 -0.06 -27.96 4.06
C ALA A 46 -0.27 -27.16 2.77
N ARG A 47 -1.48 -26.63 2.57
CA ARG A 47 -1.80 -25.76 1.44
C ARG A 47 -1.03 -24.43 1.48
N LEU A 48 -0.86 -23.87 2.68
CA LEU A 48 -0.04 -22.67 2.87
C LEU A 48 1.41 -22.91 2.45
N ALA A 49 2.00 -24.03 2.84
CA ALA A 49 3.37 -24.39 2.50
C ALA A 49 3.57 -24.57 0.99
N GLU A 50 2.62 -25.25 0.32
CA GLU A 50 2.64 -25.39 -1.14
C GLU A 50 2.61 -24.03 -1.83
N THR A 51 1.72 -23.14 -1.39
CA THR A 51 1.57 -21.79 -1.95
C THR A 51 2.84 -20.95 -1.73
N ALA A 52 3.46 -21.08 -0.56
CA ALA A 52 4.71 -20.42 -0.22
C ALA A 52 5.96 -21.08 -0.82
N ARG A 53 5.81 -22.18 -1.57
CA ARG A 53 6.92 -22.99 -2.13
C ARG A 53 7.89 -23.49 -1.05
N ILE A 54 7.35 -23.85 0.11
CA ILE A 54 8.10 -24.43 1.24
C ILE A 54 7.80 -25.94 1.29
N SER A 55 8.86 -26.75 1.30
CA SER A 55 8.73 -28.20 1.51
C SER A 55 8.59 -28.50 3.00
N LEU A 56 7.44 -29.03 3.41
CA LEU A 56 7.18 -29.49 4.79
C LEU A 56 6.96 -31.00 4.84
N THR A 57 7.43 -31.60 5.92
CA THR A 57 7.06 -32.98 6.29
C THR A 57 5.74 -33.00 7.06
N PRO A 58 4.98 -34.12 7.08
CA PRO A 58 3.72 -34.21 7.82
C PRO A 58 3.87 -33.89 9.32
N GLN A 59 4.98 -34.29 9.94
CA GLN A 59 5.27 -34.00 11.36
C GLN A 59 5.38 -32.50 11.62
N GLN A 60 6.01 -31.75 10.72
CA GLN A 60 6.13 -30.31 10.82
C GLN A 60 4.79 -29.59 10.64
N VAL A 61 3.91 -30.13 9.80
CA VAL A 61 2.56 -29.58 9.60
C VAL A 61 1.76 -29.63 10.90
N GLU A 62 1.84 -30.75 11.64
CA GLU A 62 1.19 -30.91 12.94
C GLU A 62 1.76 -29.94 13.99
N GLU A 63 3.08 -29.73 13.99
CA GLU A 63 3.75 -28.81 14.92
C GLU A 63 3.41 -27.34 14.66
N PHE A 64 3.30 -26.93 13.39
CA PHE A 64 3.11 -25.53 13.01
C PHE A 64 1.65 -25.07 13.03
N GLY A 65 0.68 -25.99 12.97
CA GLY A 65 -0.75 -25.69 13.07
C GLY A 65 -1.13 -24.71 14.19
N PRO A 66 -0.88 -25.02 15.48
CA PRO A 66 -1.27 -24.15 16.58
C PRO A 66 -0.48 -22.83 16.62
N LYS A 67 0.78 -22.84 16.17
CA LYS A 67 1.65 -21.64 16.14
C LYS A 67 1.12 -20.60 15.14
N ILE A 68 0.69 -21.03 13.96
CA ILE A 68 0.17 -20.15 12.92
C ILE A 68 -1.18 -19.56 13.33
N SER A 69 -2.05 -20.36 13.94
CA SER A 69 -3.35 -19.87 14.45
C SER A 69 -3.19 -18.70 15.42
N GLN A 70 -2.17 -18.74 16.29
CA GLN A 70 -1.90 -17.65 17.25
C GLN A 70 -1.53 -16.32 16.56
N VAL A 71 -0.88 -16.36 15.40
CA VAL A 71 -0.40 -15.15 14.69
C VAL A 71 -1.52 -14.46 13.92
N ILE A 72 -2.51 -15.21 13.42
CA ILE A 72 -3.61 -14.65 12.62
C ILE A 72 -4.43 -13.61 13.41
N ASP A 73 -4.42 -13.71 14.73
CA ASP A 73 -5.12 -12.76 15.61
C ASP A 73 -4.39 -11.40 15.75
N CYS A 74 -3.20 -11.20 15.16
CA CYS A 74 -2.48 -9.94 15.27
C CYS A 74 -3.06 -8.86 14.32
N ASN A 75 -3.59 -7.80 14.92
CA ASN A 75 -4.23 -6.69 14.23
C ASN A 75 -3.15 -5.76 13.62
N THR A 76 -3.06 -5.67 12.29
CA THR A 76 -2.18 -4.70 11.61
C THR A 76 -2.90 -3.34 11.47
N GLU A 77 -2.44 -2.35 12.23
CA GLU A 77 -2.71 -0.93 11.99
C GLU A 77 -1.65 -0.35 11.05
N GLY A 78 -2.06 0.49 10.09
CA GLY A 78 -1.12 1.28 9.31
C GLY A 78 -1.66 1.71 7.94
N ASP A 79 -1.98 2.99 7.81
CA ASP A 79 -2.30 3.70 6.56
C ASP A 79 -1.07 4.49 6.05
N ASN A 80 0.13 3.94 6.21
CA ASN A 80 1.37 4.57 5.79
C ASN A 80 1.57 4.46 4.27
N LEU A 81 1.12 5.48 3.54
CA LEU A 81 1.40 5.64 2.11
C LEU A 81 2.81 6.22 1.90
N ARG A 82 3.52 5.73 0.89
CA ARG A 82 4.81 6.28 0.44
C ARG A 82 4.56 7.52 -0.43
N ASP A 83 5.40 8.55 -0.29
CA ASP A 83 5.41 9.70 -1.21
C ASP A 83 5.91 9.29 -2.62
N ASP A 84 5.37 9.93 -3.65
CA ASP A 84 5.75 9.68 -5.06
C ASP A 84 7.00 10.49 -5.47
N GLU A 85 8.09 10.28 -4.72
CA GLU A 85 9.38 10.90 -4.99
C GLU A 85 10.33 9.87 -5.67
N PRO A 86 11.09 10.28 -6.70
CA PRO A 86 12.06 9.42 -7.35
C PRO A 86 13.29 9.19 -6.47
N GLU A 87 13.78 7.96 -6.41
CA GLU A 87 15.00 7.57 -5.68
C GLU A 87 16.05 7.02 -6.65
N ILE A 88 17.29 7.50 -6.52
CA ILE A 88 18.40 7.03 -7.34
C ILE A 88 18.90 5.71 -6.76
N PHE A 89 18.96 4.68 -7.60
CA PHE A 89 19.44 3.37 -7.18
C PHE A 89 20.94 3.22 -7.43
N ASP A 90 21.72 3.51 -6.40
CA ASP A 90 23.16 3.27 -6.40
C ASP A 90 23.45 1.79 -6.07
N ASN A 91 24.63 1.30 -6.44
CA ASN A 91 25.14 -0.04 -6.07
C ASN A 91 24.59 -1.24 -6.87
N ARG A 92 24.34 -1.06 -8.17
CA ARG A 92 23.98 -2.16 -9.11
C ARG A 92 24.99 -3.31 -9.08
N ASP A 93 26.27 -3.00 -9.01
CA ASP A 93 27.35 -3.99 -9.05
C ASP A 93 27.31 -4.93 -7.82
N ALA A 94 26.99 -4.40 -6.63
CA ALA A 94 26.88 -5.22 -5.43
C ALA A 94 25.70 -6.20 -5.52
N ILE A 95 24.61 -5.81 -6.18
CA ILE A 95 23.43 -6.68 -6.35
C ILE A 95 23.73 -7.80 -7.33
N ILE A 96 24.42 -7.50 -8.43
CA ILE A 96 24.85 -8.51 -9.41
C ILE A 96 25.85 -9.47 -8.76
N ALA A 97 26.80 -8.95 -7.99
CA ALA A 97 27.76 -9.78 -7.25
C ALA A 97 27.10 -10.68 -6.19
N ALA A 98 25.93 -10.30 -5.67
CA ALA A 98 25.16 -11.13 -4.73
C ALA A 98 24.37 -12.26 -5.42
N VAL A 99 24.26 -12.26 -6.76
CA VAL A 99 23.54 -13.31 -7.50
C VAL A 99 24.37 -14.61 -7.48
N PRO A 100 23.82 -15.74 -6.97
CA PRO A 100 24.60 -16.98 -6.84
C PRO A 100 25.05 -17.59 -8.17
N ILE A 101 24.26 -17.43 -9.24
CA ILE A 101 24.58 -17.96 -10.57
C ILE A 101 24.20 -16.91 -11.63
N TYR A 102 25.22 -16.30 -12.21
CA TYR A 102 25.08 -15.23 -13.19
C TYR A 102 25.93 -15.52 -14.43
N GLU A 103 25.36 -15.28 -15.61
CA GLU A 103 26.04 -15.33 -16.91
C GLU A 103 25.60 -14.08 -17.68
N ASP A 104 26.39 -13.02 -17.58
CA ASP A 104 26.12 -11.67 -18.11
C ASP A 104 25.48 -11.70 -19.52
N PRO A 105 24.26 -11.12 -19.72
CA PRO A 105 23.46 -10.30 -18.81
C PRO A 105 22.38 -11.05 -17.99
N TYR A 106 22.39 -12.38 -17.95
CA TYR A 106 21.30 -13.21 -17.46
C TYR A 106 21.58 -13.87 -16.10
N ILE A 107 20.53 -13.98 -15.27
CA ILE A 107 20.54 -14.85 -14.09
C ILE A 107 20.17 -16.27 -14.54
N LYS A 108 21.00 -17.25 -14.20
CA LYS A 108 20.71 -18.65 -14.54
C LYS A 108 19.73 -19.24 -13.55
N VAL A 109 18.63 -19.77 -14.06
CA VAL A 109 17.65 -20.56 -13.30
C VAL A 109 17.63 -22.00 -13.80
N PRO A 110 17.32 -22.99 -12.92
CA PRO A 110 17.09 -24.36 -13.36
C PRO A 110 16.04 -24.41 -14.47
N LYS A 111 16.29 -25.22 -15.50
CA LYS A 111 15.37 -25.37 -16.63
C LYS A 111 14.01 -25.87 -16.13
N VAL A 112 12.94 -25.22 -16.58
CA VAL A 112 11.58 -25.66 -16.28
C VAL A 112 11.37 -27.05 -16.90
N LEU A 113 11.11 -28.04 -16.05
CA LEU A 113 10.66 -29.36 -16.49
C LEU A 113 9.12 -29.32 -16.51
N ASN A 114 8.54 -29.39 -17.71
CA ASN A 114 7.10 -29.55 -17.86
C ASN A 114 6.75 -31.00 -17.47
N LYS A 115 5.69 -31.18 -16.68
CA LYS A 115 5.08 -32.50 -16.53
C LYS A 115 4.18 -32.70 -17.74
N GLU A 116 4.45 -33.73 -18.53
CA GLU A 116 3.56 -34.21 -19.61
C GLU A 116 2.21 -34.66 -19.05
#